data_AF-A0AAU3QAK9-F1
#
_entry.id   AF-A0AAU3QAK9-F1
#
_cell.length_a   1.000
_cell.length_b   1.000
_cell.length_c   1.000
_cell.angle_alpha   90.00
_cell.angle_beta   90.00
_cell.angle_gamma   90.00
#
_symmetry.space_group_name_H-M   'P 1'
#
loop_
_entity.id
_entity.type
_entity.pdbx_description
1 polymer ?
#
loop_
_entity_poly.entity_id
_entity_poly.type
_entity_poly.pdbx_seq_one_letter_code
_entity_poly.pdbx_strand_id
1 'polypeptide(L)'
;MTGLLQIKTESVRLGARPVGIRQQLSYLFVVAALREAFAALGAHRHVMAEASEQVRSARAAQAEARLARVRFDAAGEWVAHALGEAVLWSEHSPPAAEIVRDLTRHYREEHGLIIDVESGIVEVDPEFSSEVEQNRRLSMALDERQRRARTTAAAIVERYWPRLSEHVIGALWVPVGRARRDRLRAQLAERGIAELVCRTVVFVLAYLSGNTSDMSFLEEAPPLIDPGEEIKAALDSDLAQMSRPEQEWGFGGAPDWTERYPWWESATALLRTPDRARTDAARTAAIQQSVAVSALWPDHTDRAELGYLLTRYREQLDSLTTTAHHLVEQPATIDDAAWDWVQDQLTGLRDTRESLDAVSVQNRGLLEIEQIRLRQALHVCDLGDIYVDDAVFVGSLYQRGRDQKRLSQRGEDWAELSAALINDALLEAGKDHGDLALDFEGPDEYADLDEWSIMVRLSRIAHGDPDSEQSSHELVAAVDRIIADHAISEQATALVRGQLHGCLGWARAEGDHLQVCRTGWTERLSTVCAARDAGQLHFGLLAPEPIHLQSSPGIEVGDRDQRSIIGAAIPHEITRHSHLDPHASTEQAAQTRPGTEQGAQP
;
A
#
# COMPACT_ATOMS: atom_id res chain seq x y z
N MET A 1 -46.16 -2.32 -22.99
CA MET A 1 -45.95 -1.54 -21.75
C MET A 1 -44.47 -1.29 -21.57
N THR A 2 -43.91 -0.40 -22.38
CA THR A 2 -42.54 0.12 -22.26
C THR A 2 -42.57 1.24 -21.22
N GLY A 3 -42.72 0.86 -19.96
CA GLY A 3 -42.26 1.71 -18.87
C GLY A 3 -40.75 1.59 -18.87
N LEU A 4 -40.06 2.56 -19.48
CA LEU A 4 -38.66 2.81 -19.15
C LEU A 4 -38.61 2.82 -17.62
N LEU A 5 -37.87 1.88 -17.02
CA LEU A 5 -37.35 2.03 -15.67
C LEU A 5 -36.47 3.28 -15.73
N GLN A 6 -37.09 4.47 -15.64
CA GLN A 6 -36.47 5.54 -14.90
C GLN A 6 -36.27 4.93 -13.52
N ILE A 7 -35.07 4.41 -13.28
CA ILE A 7 -34.51 4.40 -11.93
C ILE A 7 -34.78 5.83 -11.47
N LYS A 8 -35.78 6.01 -10.60
CA LYS A 8 -36.14 7.33 -10.11
C LYS A 8 -34.95 7.79 -9.28
N THR A 9 -34.00 8.45 -9.93
CA THR A 9 -32.96 9.26 -9.29
C THR A 9 -33.59 10.32 -8.38
N GLU A 10 -34.90 10.60 -8.54
CA GLU A 10 -35.70 11.47 -7.68
C GLU A 10 -36.13 10.89 -6.32
N SER A 11 -35.84 9.63 -5.97
CA SER A 11 -36.24 9.09 -4.66
C SER A 11 -35.09 8.58 -3.80
N VAL A 12 -34.04 9.39 -3.65
CA VAL A 12 -33.32 9.40 -2.36
C VAL A 12 -34.22 10.13 -1.36
N ARG A 13 -35.18 9.40 -0.78
CA ARG A 13 -35.90 9.87 0.41
C ARG A 13 -34.86 10.08 1.52
N LEU A 14 -35.15 10.98 2.47
CA LEU A 14 -34.38 11.30 3.68
C LEU A 14 -34.17 10.07 4.60
N GLY A 15 -33.53 9.02 4.10
CA GLY A 15 -33.07 7.86 4.87
C GLY A 15 -31.77 8.17 5.59
N ALA A 16 -31.34 7.25 6.45
CA ALA A 16 -30.03 7.32 7.08
C ALA A 16 -28.94 7.36 5.98
N ARG A 17 -27.95 8.25 6.15
CA ARG A 17 -26.81 8.34 5.24
C ARG A 17 -25.82 7.23 5.59
N PRO A 18 -25.16 6.58 4.61
CA PRO A 18 -24.11 5.61 4.93
C PRO A 18 -22.93 6.34 5.57
N VAL A 19 -22.45 5.79 6.68
CA VAL A 19 -21.37 6.34 7.50
C VAL A 19 -20.22 5.36 7.59
N GLY A 20 -18.99 5.90 7.61
CA GLY A 20 -17.77 5.10 7.58
C GLY A 20 -17.44 4.57 6.19
N ILE A 21 -16.15 4.42 5.93
CA ILE A 21 -15.59 4.08 4.61
C ILE A 21 -16.17 2.76 4.07
N ARG A 22 -16.25 1.72 4.92
CA ARG A 22 -16.73 0.39 4.50
C ARG A 22 -18.18 0.41 4.03
N GLN A 23 -19.09 1.04 4.79
CA GLN A 23 -20.51 1.12 4.41
C GLN A 23 -20.72 2.00 3.17
N GLN A 24 -19.96 3.09 3.03
CA GLN A 24 -20.00 3.96 1.85
C GLN A 24 -19.55 3.21 0.59
N LEU A 25 -18.42 2.51 0.64
CA LEU A 25 -17.95 1.69 -0.48
C LEU A 25 -18.94 0.57 -0.84
N SER A 26 -19.45 -0.16 0.16
CA SER A 26 -20.45 -1.21 -0.09
C SER A 26 -21.74 -0.67 -0.68
N TYR A 27 -22.19 0.52 -0.24
CA TYR A 27 -23.33 1.21 -0.84
C TYR A 27 -23.07 1.51 -2.31
N LEU A 28 -21.93 2.12 -2.64
CA LEU A 28 -21.52 2.40 -4.02
C LEU A 28 -21.49 1.12 -4.87
N PHE A 29 -20.85 0.05 -4.38
CA PHE A 29 -20.72 -1.20 -5.11
C PHE A 29 -22.07 -1.84 -5.40
N VAL A 30 -22.98 -1.88 -4.42
CA VAL A 30 -24.33 -2.42 -4.60
C VAL A 30 -25.13 -1.58 -5.59
N VAL A 31 -25.11 -0.25 -5.47
CA VAL A 31 -25.82 0.64 -6.40
C VAL A 31 -25.31 0.46 -7.84
N ALA A 32 -23.99 0.41 -8.01
CA ALA A 32 -23.35 0.16 -9.30
C ALA A 32 -23.75 -1.19 -9.89
N ALA A 33 -23.75 -2.26 -9.09
CA ALA A 33 -24.12 -3.60 -9.52
C ALA A 33 -25.61 -3.72 -9.89
N LEU A 34 -26.51 -3.09 -9.13
CA LEU A 34 -27.94 -3.06 -9.45
C LEU A 34 -28.19 -2.29 -10.73
N ARG A 35 -27.55 -1.12 -10.90
CA ARG A 35 -27.67 -0.33 -12.13
C ARG A 35 -27.22 -1.12 -13.36
N GLU A 36 -26.08 -1.80 -13.27
CA GLU A 36 -25.59 -2.70 -14.34
C GLU A 36 -26.60 -3.82 -14.62
N ALA A 37 -27.10 -4.48 -13.57
CA ALA A 37 -28.08 -5.57 -13.70
C ALA A 37 -29.39 -5.10 -14.37
N PHE A 38 -29.92 -3.93 -14.01
CA PHE A 38 -31.15 -3.41 -14.62
C PHE A 38 -30.95 -2.94 -16.06
N ALA A 39 -29.81 -2.31 -16.36
CA ALA A 39 -29.45 -1.98 -17.74
C ALA A 39 -29.34 -3.24 -18.59
N ALA A 40 -28.67 -4.27 -18.05
CA ALA A 40 -28.53 -5.58 -18.68
C ALA A 40 -29.88 -6.29 -18.83
N LEU A 41 -30.78 -6.25 -17.84
CA LEU A 41 -32.11 -6.89 -17.89
C LEU A 41 -32.94 -6.40 -19.08
N GLY A 42 -32.86 -5.11 -19.42
CA GLY A 42 -33.53 -4.54 -20.60
C GLY A 42 -33.07 -5.21 -21.90
N ALA A 43 -31.76 -5.29 -22.11
CA ALA A 43 -31.17 -5.97 -23.28
C ALA A 43 -31.37 -7.50 -23.20
N HIS A 44 -31.24 -8.07 -22.02
CA HIS A 44 -31.29 -9.50 -21.75
C HIS A 44 -32.68 -10.07 -22.03
N ARG A 45 -33.77 -9.39 -21.62
CA ARG A 45 -35.14 -9.82 -21.92
C ARG A 45 -35.40 -9.93 -23.42
N HIS A 46 -34.89 -8.99 -24.21
CA HIS A 46 -34.99 -9.05 -25.67
C HIS A 46 -34.18 -10.23 -26.24
N VAL A 47 -32.92 -10.36 -25.85
CA VAL A 47 -32.04 -11.45 -26.33
C VAL A 47 -32.54 -12.83 -25.89
N MET A 48 -33.07 -12.97 -24.68
CA MET A 48 -33.61 -14.23 -24.16
C MET A 48 -34.94 -14.61 -24.83
N ALA A 49 -35.80 -13.64 -25.14
CA ALA A 49 -37.05 -13.89 -25.87
C ALA A 49 -36.78 -14.46 -27.28
N GLU A 50 -35.68 -14.05 -27.91
CA GLU A 50 -35.26 -14.51 -29.24
C GLU A 50 -34.36 -15.75 -29.20
N ALA A 51 -33.70 -16.02 -28.07
CA ALA A 51 -32.81 -17.15 -27.90
C ALA A 51 -33.57 -18.49 -27.84
N SER A 52 -32.99 -19.51 -28.48
CA SER A 52 -33.49 -20.88 -28.35
C SER A 52 -33.42 -21.37 -26.89
N GLU A 53 -34.32 -22.27 -26.51
CA GLU A 53 -34.36 -22.85 -25.16
C GLU A 53 -33.00 -23.44 -24.73
N GLN A 54 -32.29 -24.06 -25.67
CA GLN A 54 -30.96 -24.63 -25.41
C GLN A 54 -29.90 -23.56 -25.10
N VAL A 55 -29.92 -22.42 -25.81
CA VAL A 55 -29.00 -21.31 -25.53
C VAL A 55 -29.33 -20.65 -24.18
N ARG A 56 -30.62 -20.48 -23.88
CA ARG A 56 -31.06 -19.95 -22.57
C ARG A 56 -30.62 -20.85 -21.42
N SER A 57 -30.90 -22.14 -21.52
CA SER A 57 -30.50 -23.14 -20.52
C SER A 57 -28.99 -23.22 -20.34
N ALA A 58 -28.22 -23.19 -21.43
CA ALA A 58 -26.75 -23.20 -21.36
C ALA A 58 -26.19 -21.95 -20.66
N ARG A 59 -26.73 -20.76 -20.95
CA ARG A 59 -26.29 -19.51 -20.30
C ARG A 59 -26.68 -19.46 -18.82
N ALA A 60 -27.90 -19.91 -18.49
CA ALA A 60 -28.36 -20.03 -17.10
C ALA A 60 -27.47 -20.99 -16.31
N ALA A 61 -27.16 -22.17 -16.86
CA ALA A 61 -26.25 -23.14 -16.22
C ALA A 61 -24.83 -22.57 -16.02
N GLN A 62 -24.34 -21.75 -16.95
CA GLN A 62 -23.04 -21.09 -16.81
C GLN A 62 -23.06 -20.04 -15.69
N ALA A 63 -24.14 -19.26 -15.58
CA ALA A 63 -24.34 -18.31 -14.49
C ALA A 63 -24.45 -19.03 -13.14
N GLU A 64 -25.24 -20.10 -13.06
CA GLU A 64 -25.35 -20.95 -11.87
C GLU A 64 -23.99 -21.50 -11.42
N ALA A 65 -23.15 -21.96 -12.37
CA ALA A 65 -21.82 -22.45 -12.06
C ALA A 65 -20.88 -21.37 -11.51
N ARG A 66 -21.05 -20.10 -11.91
CA ARG A 66 -20.33 -18.94 -11.35
C ARG A 66 -20.87 -18.58 -9.96
N LEU A 67 -22.19 -18.46 -9.82
CA LEU A 67 -22.86 -18.11 -8.57
C LEU A 67 -22.65 -19.16 -7.47
N ALA A 68 -22.51 -20.44 -7.83
CA ALA A 68 -22.19 -21.51 -6.89
C ALA A 68 -20.80 -21.38 -6.24
N ARG A 69 -19.92 -20.52 -6.77
CA ARG A 69 -18.56 -20.25 -6.26
C ARG A 69 -18.47 -18.96 -5.45
N VAL A 70 -19.59 -18.28 -5.22
CA VAL A 70 -19.61 -17.01 -4.48
C VAL A 70 -19.09 -17.23 -3.06
N ARG A 71 -18.15 -16.38 -2.69
CA ARG A 71 -17.52 -16.35 -1.38
C ARG A 71 -17.94 -15.06 -0.69
N PHE A 72 -18.73 -15.17 0.37
CA PHE A 72 -19.18 -14.01 1.16
C PHE A 72 -18.05 -13.35 1.95
N ASP A 73 -16.90 -14.01 2.08
CA ASP A 73 -15.67 -13.47 2.66
C ASP A 73 -14.72 -12.87 1.61
N ALA A 74 -15.13 -12.79 0.34
CA ALA A 74 -14.36 -12.15 -0.72
C ALA A 74 -14.39 -10.61 -0.60
N ALA A 75 -13.61 -9.94 -1.43
CA ALA A 75 -13.60 -8.48 -1.51
C ALA A 75 -14.97 -7.93 -1.98
N GLY A 76 -15.34 -6.74 -1.51
CA GLY A 76 -16.70 -6.21 -1.63
C GLY A 76 -17.18 -6.05 -3.08
N GLU A 77 -16.27 -5.69 -3.98
CA GLU A 77 -16.55 -5.55 -5.41
C GLU A 77 -16.94 -6.88 -6.08
N TRP A 78 -16.39 -8.00 -5.61
CA TRP A 78 -16.77 -9.35 -6.09
C TRP A 78 -18.14 -9.76 -5.58
N VAL A 79 -18.43 -9.48 -4.31
CA VAL A 79 -19.73 -9.76 -3.70
C VAL A 79 -20.82 -8.92 -4.37
N ALA A 80 -20.54 -7.67 -4.70
CA ALA A 80 -21.45 -6.79 -5.45
C ALA A 80 -21.66 -7.26 -6.89
N HIS A 81 -20.59 -7.63 -7.60
CA HIS A 81 -20.72 -8.18 -8.95
C HIS A 81 -21.57 -9.46 -8.96
N ALA A 82 -21.35 -10.36 -7.99
CA ALA A 82 -22.16 -11.55 -7.81
C ALA A 82 -23.64 -11.22 -7.53
N LEU A 83 -23.92 -10.14 -6.78
CA LEU A 83 -25.29 -9.65 -6.60
C LEU A 83 -25.89 -9.20 -7.93
N GLY A 84 -25.20 -8.37 -8.70
CA GLY A 84 -25.67 -7.93 -10.02
C GLY A 84 -25.97 -9.11 -10.97
N GLU A 85 -25.06 -10.10 -11.02
CA GLU A 85 -25.26 -11.32 -11.79
C GLU A 85 -26.46 -12.14 -11.28
N ALA A 86 -26.58 -12.33 -9.96
CA ALA A 86 -27.70 -13.08 -9.38
C ALA A 86 -29.05 -12.39 -9.67
N VAL A 87 -29.11 -11.06 -9.59
CA VAL A 87 -30.30 -10.28 -9.95
C VAL A 87 -30.67 -10.47 -11.42
N LEU A 88 -29.69 -10.35 -12.33
CA LEU A 88 -29.88 -10.53 -13.77
C LEU A 88 -30.48 -11.90 -14.13
N TRP A 89 -30.09 -12.96 -13.41
CA TRP A 89 -30.52 -14.34 -13.68
C TRP A 89 -31.67 -14.84 -12.80
N SER A 90 -32.11 -14.08 -11.79
CA SER A 90 -33.09 -14.52 -10.79
C SER A 90 -34.45 -14.95 -11.37
N GLU A 91 -34.92 -14.32 -12.45
CA GLU A 91 -36.17 -14.69 -13.13
C GLU A 91 -36.11 -16.04 -13.86
N HIS A 92 -34.90 -16.54 -14.14
CA HIS A 92 -34.66 -17.71 -15.00
C HIS A 92 -33.93 -18.85 -14.29
N SER A 93 -33.41 -18.62 -13.08
CA SER A 93 -32.64 -19.58 -12.31
C SER A 93 -33.04 -19.53 -10.83
N PRO A 94 -33.73 -20.57 -10.31
CA PRO A 94 -34.05 -20.65 -8.88
C PRO A 94 -32.81 -20.58 -7.96
N PRO A 95 -31.65 -21.21 -8.31
CA PRO A 95 -30.41 -21.00 -7.56
C PRO A 95 -29.97 -19.53 -7.52
N ALA A 96 -30.06 -18.79 -8.64
CA ALA A 96 -29.72 -17.37 -8.65
C ALA A 96 -30.64 -16.55 -7.72
N ALA A 97 -31.95 -16.83 -7.72
CA ALA A 97 -32.90 -16.19 -6.81
C ALA A 97 -32.63 -16.49 -5.33
N GLU A 98 -32.11 -17.68 -5.00
CA GLU A 98 -31.64 -18.01 -3.66
C GLU A 98 -30.39 -17.21 -3.28
N ILE A 99 -29.41 -17.12 -4.18
CA ILE A 99 -28.20 -16.32 -3.96
C ILE A 99 -28.52 -14.83 -3.78
N VAL A 100 -29.51 -14.28 -4.48
CA VAL A 100 -30.00 -12.91 -4.21
C VAL A 100 -30.46 -12.76 -2.74
N ARG A 101 -31.24 -13.71 -2.22
CA ARG A 101 -31.72 -13.67 -0.82
C ARG A 101 -30.57 -13.75 0.19
N ASP A 102 -29.54 -14.52 -0.12
CA ASP A 102 -28.39 -14.67 0.78
C ASP A 102 -27.43 -13.47 0.70
N LEU A 103 -27.20 -12.90 -0.49
CA LEU A 103 -26.40 -11.70 -0.67
C LEU A 103 -27.06 -10.46 -0.05
N THR A 104 -28.37 -10.30 -0.22
CA THR A 104 -29.11 -9.21 0.43
C THR A 104 -29.10 -9.34 1.96
N ARG A 105 -29.21 -10.56 2.49
CA ARG A 105 -29.04 -10.83 3.93
C ARG A 105 -27.62 -10.48 4.40
N HIS A 106 -26.61 -10.92 3.66
CA HIS A 106 -25.20 -10.62 3.96
C HIS A 106 -24.97 -9.10 4.03
N TYR A 107 -25.39 -8.33 3.03
CA TYR A 107 -25.23 -6.87 3.03
C TYR A 107 -25.96 -6.19 4.20
N ARG A 108 -27.13 -6.70 4.61
CA ARG A 108 -27.83 -6.19 5.77
C ARG A 108 -27.07 -6.48 7.08
N GLU A 109 -26.60 -7.71 7.26
CA GLU A 109 -25.94 -8.16 8.49
C GLU A 109 -24.51 -7.60 8.63
N GLU A 110 -23.78 -7.48 7.53
CA GLU A 110 -22.35 -7.13 7.54
C GLU A 110 -22.08 -5.65 7.28
N HIS A 111 -23.01 -4.96 6.61
CA HIS A 111 -22.84 -3.58 6.15
C HIS A 111 -24.04 -2.68 6.50
N GLY A 112 -25.12 -3.21 7.08
CA GLY A 112 -26.32 -2.42 7.38
C GLY A 112 -27.01 -1.87 6.15
N LEU A 113 -26.96 -2.57 5.02
CA LEU A 113 -27.62 -2.15 3.78
C LEU A 113 -28.89 -2.97 3.55
N ILE A 114 -30.02 -2.29 3.41
CA ILE A 114 -31.31 -2.87 3.05
C ILE A 114 -31.47 -2.71 1.54
N ILE A 115 -31.51 -3.82 0.82
CA ILE A 115 -31.52 -3.85 -0.63
C ILE A 115 -32.89 -4.34 -1.12
N ASP A 116 -33.64 -3.46 -1.78
CA ASP A 116 -34.85 -3.80 -2.52
C ASP A 116 -34.51 -4.00 -3.99
N VAL A 117 -34.36 -5.28 -4.37
CA VAL A 117 -34.02 -5.71 -5.72
C VAL A 117 -35.15 -5.50 -6.73
N GLU A 118 -36.41 -5.36 -6.29
CA GLU A 118 -37.52 -5.13 -7.22
C GLU A 118 -37.59 -3.66 -7.65
N SER A 119 -37.41 -2.75 -6.69
CA SER A 119 -37.42 -1.30 -6.95
C SER A 119 -36.04 -0.74 -7.32
N GLY A 120 -34.97 -1.51 -7.09
CA GLY A 120 -33.59 -1.06 -7.26
C GLY A 120 -33.14 -0.06 -6.22
N ILE A 121 -33.81 -0.01 -5.07
CA ILE A 121 -33.53 0.94 -3.99
C ILE A 121 -32.57 0.30 -2.97
N VAL A 122 -31.58 1.06 -2.54
CA VAL A 122 -30.65 0.69 -1.47
C VAL A 122 -30.81 1.72 -0.34
N GLU A 123 -31.16 1.25 0.85
CA GLU A 123 -31.31 2.05 2.06
C GLU A 123 -30.32 1.61 3.13
N VAL A 124 -29.99 2.51 4.07
CA VAL A 124 -29.18 2.18 5.24
C VAL A 124 -30.09 1.79 6.40
N ASP A 125 -29.80 0.65 7.03
CA ASP A 125 -30.48 0.19 8.24
C ASP A 125 -30.16 1.15 9.40
N PRO A 126 -31.15 1.90 9.92
CA PRO A 126 -30.91 2.90 10.97
C PRO A 126 -30.49 2.29 12.31
N GLU A 127 -30.69 0.98 12.50
CA GLU A 127 -30.28 0.27 13.72
C GLU A 127 -28.84 -0.27 13.61
N PHE A 128 -28.23 -0.22 12.42
CA PHE A 128 -26.88 -0.73 12.19
C PHE A 128 -25.81 0.32 12.50
N SER A 129 -24.89 -0.04 13.39
CA SER A 129 -23.77 0.81 13.78
C SER A 129 -22.50 0.48 12.98
N SER A 130 -22.36 1.08 11.80
CA SER A 130 -21.24 0.85 10.87
C SER A 130 -19.85 1.07 11.49
N GLU A 131 -19.66 2.14 12.26
CA GLU A 131 -18.37 2.45 12.90
C GLU A 131 -17.94 1.36 13.89
N VAL A 132 -18.87 0.90 14.74
CA VAL A 132 -18.62 -0.17 15.72
C VAL A 132 -18.24 -1.48 15.02
N GLU A 133 -18.95 -1.84 13.95
CA GLU A 133 -18.68 -3.06 13.20
C GLU A 133 -17.34 -2.98 12.44
N GLN A 134 -17.03 -1.84 11.80
CA GLN A 134 -15.74 -1.58 11.16
C GLN A 134 -14.59 -1.70 12.17
N ASN A 135 -14.70 -1.02 13.32
CA ASN A 135 -13.68 -1.05 14.38
C ASN A 135 -13.49 -2.47 14.93
N ARG A 136 -14.58 -3.23 15.11
CA ARG A 136 -14.51 -4.63 15.54
C ARG A 136 -13.75 -5.50 14.54
N ARG A 137 -14.03 -5.36 13.24
CA ARG A 137 -13.38 -6.14 12.18
C ARG A 137 -11.90 -5.80 12.03
N LEU A 138 -11.55 -4.51 12.04
CA LEU A 138 -10.17 -4.06 12.03
C LEU A 138 -9.40 -4.59 13.25
N SER A 139 -10.01 -4.53 14.44
CA SER A 139 -9.41 -5.09 15.66
C SER A 139 -9.17 -6.59 15.55
N MET A 140 -10.13 -7.36 15.04
CA MET A 140 -9.97 -8.80 14.79
C MET A 140 -8.87 -9.10 13.76
N ALA A 141 -8.77 -8.31 12.69
CA ALA A 141 -7.74 -8.46 11.68
C ALA A 141 -6.34 -8.16 12.25
N LEU A 142 -6.22 -7.14 13.11
CA LEU A 142 -4.99 -6.82 13.83
C LEU A 142 -4.58 -7.93 14.81
N ASP A 143 -5.52 -8.45 15.59
CA ASP A 143 -5.27 -9.57 16.52
C ASP A 143 -4.79 -10.82 15.78
N GLU A 144 -5.43 -11.16 14.66
CA GLU A 144 -5.03 -12.29 13.81
C GLU A 144 -3.64 -12.08 13.20
N ARG A 145 -3.33 -10.87 12.72
CA ARG A 145 -1.97 -10.51 12.25
C ARG A 145 -0.93 -10.72 13.33
N GLN A 146 -1.18 -10.22 14.54
CA GLN A 146 -0.26 -10.36 15.66
C GLN A 146 -0.09 -11.82 16.10
N ARG A 147 -1.18 -12.59 16.13
CA ARG A 147 -1.14 -14.03 16.44
C ARG A 147 -0.29 -14.78 15.43
N ARG A 148 -0.54 -14.58 14.13
CA ARG A 148 0.27 -15.20 13.06
C ARG A 148 1.74 -14.81 13.16
N ALA A 149 2.04 -13.54 13.38
CA ALA A 149 3.41 -13.07 13.55
C ALA A 149 4.13 -13.82 14.69
N ARG A 150 3.47 -13.99 15.84
CA ARG A 150 4.02 -14.76 16.98
C ARG A 150 4.18 -16.24 16.66
N THR A 151 3.20 -16.87 16.01
CA THR A 151 3.27 -18.28 15.61
C THR A 151 4.42 -18.53 14.64
N THR A 152 4.57 -17.71 13.60
CA THR A 152 5.68 -17.82 12.64
C THR A 152 7.03 -17.58 13.33
N ALA A 153 7.13 -16.56 14.18
CA ALA A 153 8.32 -16.30 14.96
C ALA A 153 8.71 -17.46 15.89
N ALA A 154 7.72 -18.06 16.57
CA ALA A 154 7.93 -19.23 17.41
C ALA A 154 8.44 -20.43 16.61
N ALA A 155 7.87 -20.68 15.42
CA ALA A 155 8.31 -21.78 14.55
C ALA A 155 9.76 -21.60 14.08
N ILE A 156 10.19 -20.36 13.80
CA ILE A 156 11.60 -20.07 13.49
C ILE A 156 12.48 -20.40 14.70
N VAL A 157 12.11 -19.91 15.88
CA VAL A 157 12.85 -20.17 17.12
C VAL A 157 12.97 -21.67 17.42
N GLU A 158 11.86 -22.41 17.28
CA GLU A 158 11.80 -23.87 17.52
C GLU A 158 12.69 -24.65 16.54
N ARG A 159 12.70 -24.26 15.26
CA ARG A 159 13.54 -24.90 14.23
C ARG A 159 15.04 -24.84 14.56
N TYR A 160 15.51 -23.71 15.07
CA TYR A 160 16.93 -23.51 15.39
C TYR A 160 17.29 -23.91 16.83
N TRP A 161 16.28 -24.06 17.69
CA TRP A 161 16.49 -24.39 19.10
C TRP A 161 15.35 -25.23 19.68
N PRO A 162 15.20 -26.49 19.24
CA PRO A 162 14.04 -27.35 19.55
C PRO A 162 13.92 -27.75 21.03
N ARG A 163 14.88 -27.39 21.88
CA ARG A 163 14.89 -27.64 23.32
C ARG A 163 14.46 -26.42 24.16
N LEU A 164 13.90 -25.39 23.54
CA LEU A 164 13.47 -24.21 24.30
C LEU A 164 12.30 -24.52 25.22
N SER A 165 12.33 -23.89 26.40
CA SER A 165 11.20 -23.92 27.32
C SER A 165 10.04 -23.09 26.75
N GLU A 166 8.80 -23.48 27.08
CA GLU A 166 7.58 -22.70 26.80
C GLU A 166 7.74 -21.22 27.23
N HIS A 167 8.61 -20.94 28.19
CA HIS A 167 8.93 -19.60 28.66
C HIS A 167 9.55 -18.68 27.59
N VAL A 168 10.34 -19.21 26.64
CA VAL A 168 10.94 -18.38 25.58
C VAL A 168 9.94 -18.07 24.48
N ILE A 169 9.09 -19.05 24.11
CA ILE A 169 7.98 -18.84 23.19
C ILE A 169 6.96 -17.88 23.81
N GLY A 170 6.63 -18.05 25.10
CA GLY A 170 5.74 -17.16 25.84
C GLY A 170 6.29 -15.73 26.02
N ALA A 171 7.59 -15.52 25.81
CA ALA A 171 8.22 -14.21 25.83
C ALA A 171 8.25 -13.53 24.45
N LEU A 172 7.73 -14.15 23.39
CA LEU A 172 7.56 -13.50 22.10
C LEU A 172 6.34 -12.57 22.15
N TRP A 173 6.59 -11.28 22.03
CA TRP A 173 5.58 -10.24 21.93
C TRP A 173 5.86 -9.39 20.70
N VAL A 174 4.82 -8.75 20.14
CA VAL A 174 4.96 -7.94 18.93
C VAL A 174 5.62 -6.60 19.27
N PRO A 175 6.83 -6.32 18.78
CA PRO A 175 7.53 -5.09 19.13
C PRO A 175 7.02 -3.91 18.30
N VAL A 176 6.61 -2.83 18.98
CA VAL A 176 6.23 -1.56 18.36
C VAL A 176 7.31 -0.53 18.70
N GLY A 177 8.02 -0.06 17.67
CA GLY A 177 9.12 0.87 17.83
C GLY A 177 10.51 0.23 17.99
N ARG A 178 11.56 0.95 17.58
CA ARG A 178 12.97 0.53 17.65
C ARG A 178 13.42 0.07 19.04
N ALA A 179 13.16 0.87 20.08
CA ALA A 179 13.56 0.54 21.44
C ALA A 179 12.97 -0.79 21.94
N ARG A 180 11.73 -1.11 21.50
CA ARG A 180 11.06 -2.36 21.83
C ARG A 180 11.64 -3.55 21.05
N ARG A 181 12.00 -3.36 19.77
CA ARG A 181 12.72 -4.35 18.96
C ARG A 181 14.10 -4.68 19.54
N ASP A 182 14.85 -3.65 19.94
CA ASP A 182 16.17 -3.82 20.55
C ASP A 182 16.10 -4.59 21.88
N ARG A 183 15.10 -4.27 22.72
CA ARG A 183 14.85 -5.00 23.96
C ARG A 183 14.54 -6.48 23.71
N LEU A 184 13.69 -6.78 22.74
CA LEU A 184 13.36 -8.17 22.39
C LEU A 184 14.60 -8.91 21.86
N ARG A 185 15.39 -8.27 20.99
CA ARG A 185 16.65 -8.83 20.48
C ARG A 185 17.63 -9.15 21.61
N ALA A 186 17.82 -8.23 22.56
CA ALA A 186 18.67 -8.46 23.73
C ALA A 186 18.17 -9.63 24.59
N GLN A 187 16.86 -9.72 24.84
CA GLN A 187 16.25 -10.83 25.59
C GLN A 187 16.44 -12.19 24.89
N LEU A 188 16.38 -12.24 23.56
CA LEU A 188 16.66 -13.46 22.79
C LEU A 188 18.16 -13.83 22.86
N ALA A 189 19.05 -12.84 22.74
CA ALA A 189 20.49 -13.04 22.82
C ALA A 189 20.95 -13.52 24.22
N GLU A 190 20.38 -12.96 25.29
CA GLU A 190 20.62 -13.40 26.69
C GLU A 190 20.27 -14.89 26.91
N ARG A 191 19.39 -15.43 26.08
CA ARG A 191 18.99 -16.85 26.08
C ARG A 191 19.84 -17.72 25.17
N GLY A 192 20.91 -17.18 24.60
CA GLY A 192 21.85 -17.90 23.75
C GLY A 192 21.39 -18.08 22.30
N ILE A 193 20.32 -17.39 21.88
CA ILE A 193 19.87 -17.45 20.48
C ILE A 193 20.88 -16.70 19.61
N ALA A 194 21.28 -17.33 18.50
CA ALA A 194 22.24 -16.75 17.56
C ALA A 194 21.71 -15.44 16.98
N GLU A 195 22.60 -14.47 16.80
CA GLU A 195 22.28 -13.10 16.40
C GLU A 195 21.44 -13.02 15.10
N LEU A 196 21.77 -13.81 14.08
CA LEU A 196 20.99 -13.88 12.83
C LEU A 196 19.55 -14.35 13.08
N VAL A 197 19.35 -15.32 13.98
CA VAL A 197 18.04 -15.83 14.35
C VAL A 197 17.28 -14.77 15.16
N CYS A 198 17.93 -14.11 16.12
CA CYS A 198 17.34 -12.99 16.87
C CYS A 198 16.80 -11.90 15.94
N ARG A 199 17.63 -11.45 14.97
CA ARG A 199 17.22 -10.46 13.97
C ARG A 199 16.06 -10.94 13.11
N THR A 200 16.11 -12.19 12.66
CA THR A 200 15.04 -12.77 11.84
C THR A 200 13.72 -12.84 12.59
N VAL A 201 13.73 -13.24 13.85
CA VAL A 201 12.55 -13.32 14.71
C VAL A 201 11.95 -11.92 14.95
N VAL A 202 12.78 -10.95 15.32
CA VAL A 202 12.35 -9.56 15.54
C VAL A 202 11.81 -8.94 14.26
N PHE A 203 12.48 -9.17 13.13
CA PHE A 203 12.02 -8.71 11.81
C PHE A 203 10.68 -9.34 11.44
N VAL A 204 10.52 -10.66 11.54
CA VAL A 204 9.26 -11.36 11.20
C VAL A 204 8.11 -10.89 12.08
N LEU A 205 8.35 -10.67 13.37
CA LEU A 205 7.34 -10.12 14.29
C LEU A 205 6.88 -8.73 13.84
N ALA A 206 7.81 -7.83 13.54
CA ALA A 206 7.50 -6.48 13.09
C ALA A 206 6.82 -6.48 11.70
N TYR A 207 7.38 -7.23 10.76
CA TYR A 207 6.90 -7.33 9.37
C TYR A 207 5.49 -7.90 9.26
N LEU A 208 5.22 -9.07 9.86
CA LEU A 208 3.89 -9.70 9.78
C LEU A 208 2.83 -8.95 10.60
N SER A 209 3.23 -8.23 11.65
CA SER A 209 2.31 -7.37 12.40
C SER A 209 2.06 -6.00 11.74
N GLY A 210 2.87 -5.61 10.75
CA GLY A 210 2.79 -4.31 10.09
C GLY A 210 3.42 -3.15 10.88
N ASN A 211 4.33 -3.44 11.79
CA ASN A 211 5.05 -2.45 12.60
C ASN A 211 6.45 -2.17 12.01
N THR A 212 6.52 -1.77 10.73
CA THR A 212 7.80 -1.50 10.04
C THR A 212 8.05 -0.03 9.67
N SER A 213 7.14 0.87 10.05
CA SER A 213 7.23 2.30 9.70
C SER A 213 8.51 2.96 10.20
N ASP A 214 9.00 2.57 11.37
CA ASP A 214 10.22 3.08 11.99
C ASP A 214 11.41 2.11 11.87
N MET A 215 11.31 1.09 11.01
CA MET A 215 12.36 0.10 10.79
C MET A 215 13.29 0.56 9.67
N SER A 216 14.60 0.57 9.94
CA SER A 216 15.61 0.69 8.89
C SER A 216 15.82 -0.68 8.25
N PHE A 217 15.36 -0.91 7.01
CA PHE A 217 15.56 -2.21 6.38
C PHE A 217 17.04 -2.49 6.10
N LEU A 218 17.80 -1.45 5.78
CA LEU A 218 19.25 -1.54 5.61
C LEU A 218 19.97 -2.06 6.86
N GLU A 219 19.57 -1.64 8.06
CA GLU A 219 20.24 -2.03 9.31
C GLU A 219 19.60 -3.26 9.97
N GLU A 220 18.27 -3.31 10.01
CA GLU A 220 17.53 -4.23 10.87
C GLU A 220 17.11 -5.50 10.14
N ALA A 221 16.60 -5.39 8.91
CA ALA A 221 16.09 -6.54 8.17
C ALA A 221 17.22 -7.52 7.81
N PRO A 222 17.08 -8.84 8.02
CA PRO A 222 18.01 -9.82 7.48
C PRO A 222 17.81 -10.03 5.96
N PRO A 223 18.83 -10.49 5.22
CA PRO A 223 18.66 -10.86 3.81
C PRO A 223 17.93 -12.21 3.72
N LEU A 224 16.62 -12.18 3.50
CA LEU A 224 15.77 -13.38 3.47
C LEU A 224 15.64 -14.02 2.08
N ILE A 225 15.91 -13.25 1.02
CA ILE A 225 15.82 -13.69 -0.37
C ILE A 225 17.14 -13.35 -1.06
N ASP A 226 17.59 -14.26 -1.92
CA ASP A 226 18.75 -14.04 -2.79
C ASP A 226 18.44 -12.90 -3.75
N PRO A 227 19.21 -11.79 -3.76
CA PRO A 227 18.99 -10.69 -4.71
C PRO A 227 19.01 -11.16 -6.17
N GLY A 228 19.77 -12.23 -6.47
CA GLY A 228 19.79 -12.85 -7.79
C GLY A 228 18.52 -13.63 -8.13
N GLU A 229 17.75 -14.10 -7.16
CA GLU A 229 16.41 -14.67 -7.41
C GLU A 229 15.35 -13.57 -7.54
N GLU A 230 15.49 -12.48 -6.78
CA GLU A 230 14.57 -11.35 -6.82
C GLU A 230 14.58 -10.61 -8.17
N ILE A 231 15.76 -10.43 -8.78
CA ILE A 231 15.93 -9.64 -10.00
C ILE A 231 15.46 -10.34 -11.28
N LYS A 232 15.19 -11.65 -11.22
CA LYS A 232 14.86 -12.49 -12.40
C LYS A 232 13.62 -12.02 -13.13
N ALA A 233 12.52 -11.77 -12.41
CA ALA A 233 11.26 -11.38 -13.04
C ALA A 233 11.33 -9.99 -13.70
N ALA A 234 12.05 -9.05 -13.10
CA ALA A 234 12.29 -7.74 -13.69
C ALA A 234 13.11 -7.85 -15.00
N LEU A 235 14.16 -8.68 -15.00
CA LEU A 235 14.94 -8.96 -16.21
C LEU A 235 14.12 -9.65 -17.31
N ASP A 236 13.21 -10.56 -16.95
CA ASP A 236 12.29 -11.19 -17.90
C ASP A 236 11.33 -10.17 -18.53
N SER A 237 10.82 -9.22 -17.74
CA SER A 237 9.96 -8.12 -18.22
C SER A 237 10.72 -7.24 -19.23
N ASP A 238 11.95 -6.84 -18.91
CA ASP A 238 12.81 -6.07 -19.80
C ASP A 238 13.12 -6.82 -21.09
N LEU A 239 13.45 -8.13 -21.01
CA LEU A 239 13.68 -8.97 -22.19
C LEU A 239 12.45 -9.07 -23.08
N ALA A 240 11.26 -9.18 -22.48
CA ALA A 240 10.00 -9.19 -23.22
C ALA A 240 9.77 -7.87 -23.97
N GLN A 241 10.01 -6.73 -23.32
CA GLN A 241 9.94 -5.40 -23.96
C GLN A 241 10.99 -5.25 -25.07
N MET A 242 12.22 -5.71 -24.85
CA MET A 242 13.28 -5.70 -25.87
C MET A 242 12.90 -6.50 -27.11
N SER A 243 12.14 -7.59 -26.95
CA SER A 243 11.70 -8.43 -28.06
C SER A 243 10.52 -7.89 -28.87
N ARG A 244 9.88 -6.80 -28.42
CA ARG A 244 8.69 -6.18 -29.06
C ARG A 244 8.84 -4.66 -29.27
N PRO A 245 9.90 -4.18 -29.94
CA PRO A 245 10.17 -2.74 -30.05
C PRO A 245 9.11 -1.98 -30.85
N GLU A 246 8.41 -2.63 -31.78
CA GLU A 246 7.45 -1.98 -32.70
C GLU A 246 6.08 -1.66 -32.07
N GLN A 247 5.69 -2.32 -30.97
CA GLN A 247 4.34 -2.16 -30.38
C GLN A 247 4.20 -0.94 -29.46
N GLU A 248 5.31 -0.46 -28.90
CA GLU A 248 5.29 0.68 -27.97
C GLU A 248 5.78 1.99 -28.61
N TRP A 249 6.58 1.91 -29.69
CA TRP A 249 7.33 3.06 -30.19
C TRP A 249 6.93 3.38 -31.61
N GLY A 250 5.78 4.04 -31.74
CA GLY A 250 5.29 4.59 -32.99
C GLY A 250 6.32 5.55 -33.58
N PHE A 251 7.09 5.06 -34.56
CA PHE A 251 7.96 5.81 -35.47
C PHE A 251 9.25 6.42 -34.86
N GLY A 252 10.33 5.63 -34.78
CA GLY A 252 11.69 6.18 -34.71
C GLY A 252 12.78 5.23 -34.24
N GLY A 253 13.60 4.70 -35.16
CA GLY A 253 14.90 4.05 -34.87
C GLY A 253 14.85 2.79 -33.99
N ALA A 254 15.94 2.01 -33.97
CA ALA A 254 16.13 1.04 -32.89
C ALA A 254 16.49 1.84 -31.62
N PRO A 255 15.80 1.64 -30.48
CA PRO A 255 16.11 2.36 -29.25
C PRO A 255 17.53 2.02 -28.78
N ASP A 256 18.24 3.00 -28.21
CA ASP A 256 19.45 2.69 -27.43
C ASP A 256 19.03 1.98 -26.15
N TRP A 257 19.14 0.66 -26.16
CA TRP A 257 18.81 -0.19 -25.01
C TRP A 257 19.65 0.13 -23.78
N THR A 258 20.83 0.74 -23.94
CA THR A 258 21.70 1.15 -22.83
C THR A 258 21.14 2.37 -22.12
N GLU A 259 20.64 3.35 -22.88
CA GLU A 259 19.97 4.53 -22.31
C GLU A 259 18.63 4.17 -21.66
N ARG A 260 17.91 3.21 -22.23
CA ARG A 260 16.61 2.78 -21.70
C ARG A 260 16.72 1.92 -20.44
N TYR A 261 17.72 1.05 -20.38
CA TYR A 261 17.94 0.15 -19.24
C TYR A 261 19.33 0.36 -18.62
N PRO A 262 19.60 1.56 -18.06
CA PRO A 262 20.91 1.90 -17.51
C PRO A 262 21.29 1.01 -16.31
N TRP A 263 20.32 0.30 -15.72
CA TRP A 263 20.51 -0.58 -14.58
C TRP A 263 20.84 -2.04 -14.97
N TRP A 264 20.80 -2.40 -16.25
CA TRP A 264 20.95 -3.79 -16.73
C TRP A 264 22.24 -4.49 -16.26
N GLU A 265 23.39 -3.82 -16.39
CA GLU A 265 24.68 -4.39 -15.99
C GLU A 265 24.72 -4.63 -14.48
N SER A 266 24.19 -3.69 -13.70
CA SER A 266 24.08 -3.82 -12.25
C SER A 266 23.13 -4.95 -11.85
N ALA A 267 22.04 -5.15 -12.58
CA ALA A 267 21.07 -6.22 -12.35
C ALA A 267 21.64 -7.61 -12.60
N THR A 268 22.24 -7.80 -13.77
CA THR A 268 22.86 -9.07 -14.20
C THR A 268 24.06 -9.44 -13.34
N ALA A 269 24.74 -8.46 -12.72
CA ALA A 269 25.77 -8.69 -11.72
C ALA A 269 25.25 -9.37 -10.45
N LEU A 270 23.96 -9.22 -10.11
CA LEU A 270 23.34 -9.91 -8.97
C LEU A 270 23.07 -11.38 -9.25
N LEU A 271 22.93 -11.77 -10.53
CA LEU A 271 22.70 -13.16 -10.92
C LEU A 271 23.93 -14.03 -10.65
N ARG A 272 23.67 -15.33 -10.40
CA ARG A 272 24.71 -16.36 -10.43
C ARG A 272 25.24 -16.55 -11.84
N THR A 273 26.47 -17.03 -11.97
CA THR A 273 27.15 -17.23 -13.26
C THR A 273 26.29 -17.96 -14.32
N PRO A 274 25.58 -19.06 -14.01
CA PRO A 274 24.75 -19.74 -15.01
C PRO A 274 23.56 -18.90 -15.47
N ASP A 275 22.89 -18.21 -14.55
CA ASP A 275 21.74 -17.35 -14.87
C ASP A 275 22.18 -16.12 -15.66
N ARG A 276 23.34 -15.53 -15.34
CA ARG A 276 23.93 -14.42 -16.10
C ARG A 276 24.17 -14.81 -17.56
N ALA A 277 24.83 -15.94 -17.79
CA ALA A 277 25.09 -16.43 -19.15
C ALA A 277 23.79 -16.68 -19.95
N ARG A 278 22.75 -17.21 -19.29
CA ARG A 278 21.43 -17.42 -19.89
C ARG A 278 20.76 -16.09 -20.27
N THR A 279 20.87 -15.09 -19.39
CA THR A 279 20.32 -13.75 -19.59
C THR A 279 21.02 -13.01 -20.74
N ASP A 280 22.34 -13.09 -20.81
CA ASP A 280 23.14 -12.47 -21.89
C ASP A 280 22.80 -13.06 -23.26
N ALA A 281 22.62 -14.39 -23.32
CA ALA A 281 22.18 -15.07 -24.53
C ALA A 281 20.77 -14.63 -24.96
N ALA A 282 19.83 -14.52 -24.00
CA ALA A 282 18.46 -14.08 -24.26
C ALA A 282 18.40 -12.62 -24.74
N ARG A 283 19.19 -11.73 -24.11
CA ARG A 283 19.32 -10.32 -24.52
C ARG A 283 19.83 -10.21 -25.95
N THR A 284 20.87 -10.98 -26.28
CA THR A 284 21.43 -11.01 -27.63
C THR A 284 20.38 -11.46 -28.65
N ALA A 285 19.58 -12.47 -28.33
CA ALA A 285 18.48 -12.93 -29.19
C ALA A 285 17.36 -11.90 -29.33
N ALA A 286 16.93 -11.25 -28.24
CA ALA A 286 15.90 -10.22 -28.24
C ALA A 286 16.27 -9.05 -29.17
N ILE A 287 17.52 -8.57 -29.07
CA ILE A 287 18.02 -7.43 -29.85
C ILE A 287 18.22 -7.80 -31.33
N GLN A 288 18.80 -8.98 -31.61
CA GLN A 288 19.24 -9.32 -32.97
C GLN A 288 18.15 -9.95 -33.85
N GLN A 289 17.23 -10.72 -33.26
CA GLN A 289 16.35 -11.60 -34.02
C GLN A 289 14.91 -11.11 -34.05
N SER A 290 14.53 -10.10 -33.26
CA SER A 290 13.14 -9.68 -33.03
C SER A 290 12.22 -10.89 -32.74
N VAL A 291 12.78 -11.93 -32.11
CA VAL A 291 12.06 -13.14 -31.74
C VAL A 291 11.50 -12.92 -30.35
N ALA A 292 10.20 -13.18 -30.20
CA ALA A 292 9.55 -13.17 -28.90
C ALA A 292 10.30 -14.10 -27.94
N VAL A 293 10.93 -13.53 -26.92
CA VAL A 293 11.65 -14.30 -25.91
C VAL A 293 10.62 -14.85 -24.94
N SER A 294 10.51 -16.19 -24.87
CA SER A 294 9.76 -16.84 -23.79
C SER A 294 10.38 -16.47 -22.44
N ALA A 295 9.55 -16.25 -21.43
CA ALA A 295 10.01 -15.97 -20.07
C ALA A 295 11.06 -17.01 -19.64
N LEU A 296 12.23 -16.54 -19.18
CA LEU A 296 13.31 -17.43 -18.73
C LEU A 296 12.95 -18.07 -17.39
N TRP A 297 12.17 -17.37 -16.57
CA TRP A 297 11.78 -17.74 -15.23
C TRP A 297 10.27 -17.53 -15.02
N PRO A 298 9.41 -18.37 -15.64
CA PRO A 298 7.96 -18.22 -15.58
C PRO A 298 7.37 -18.35 -14.17
N ASP A 299 8.12 -18.96 -13.25
CA ASP A 299 7.73 -19.16 -11.85
C ASP A 299 8.22 -18.04 -10.93
N HIS A 300 8.83 -16.98 -11.45
CA HIS A 300 9.32 -15.84 -10.66
C HIS A 300 8.36 -14.66 -10.78
N THR A 301 8.13 -13.97 -9.66
CA THR A 301 7.30 -12.76 -9.63
C THR A 301 8.13 -11.53 -9.36
N ASP A 302 7.80 -10.45 -10.08
CA ASP A 302 8.36 -9.14 -9.85
C ASP A 302 7.68 -8.48 -8.65
N ARG A 303 8.43 -8.35 -7.55
CA ARG A 303 7.97 -7.72 -6.30
C ARG A 303 7.70 -6.23 -6.46
N ALA A 304 8.43 -5.55 -7.35
CA ALA A 304 8.21 -4.13 -7.64
C ALA A 304 6.86 -3.96 -8.35
N GLU A 305 6.58 -4.78 -9.36
CA GLU A 305 5.29 -4.79 -10.06
C GLU A 305 4.13 -5.13 -9.12
N LEU A 306 4.26 -6.15 -8.26
CA LEU A 306 3.22 -6.42 -7.25
C LEU A 306 3.03 -5.24 -6.28
N GLY A 307 4.13 -4.59 -5.90
CA GLY A 307 4.08 -3.39 -5.07
C GLY A 307 3.33 -2.25 -5.76
N TYR A 308 3.53 -2.08 -7.06
CA TYR A 308 2.82 -1.14 -7.91
C TYR A 308 1.33 -1.50 -8.02
N LEU A 309 0.98 -2.75 -8.34
CA LEU A 309 -0.40 -3.22 -8.42
C LEU A 309 -1.17 -3.03 -7.10
N LEU A 310 -0.53 -3.32 -5.96
CA LEU A 310 -1.15 -3.07 -4.65
C LEU A 310 -1.34 -1.57 -4.37
N THR A 311 -0.41 -0.72 -4.81
CA THR A 311 -0.54 0.74 -4.68
C THR A 311 -1.70 1.23 -5.54
N ARG A 312 -1.77 0.79 -6.81
CA ARG A 312 -2.88 1.08 -7.72
C ARG A 312 -4.22 0.63 -7.14
N TYR A 313 -4.30 -0.58 -6.58
CA TYR A 313 -5.51 -1.08 -5.91
C TYR A 313 -5.97 -0.15 -4.78
N ARG A 314 -5.04 0.35 -3.96
CA ARG A 314 -5.32 1.29 -2.87
C ARG A 314 -5.79 2.65 -3.39
N GLU A 315 -5.13 3.19 -4.41
CA GLU A 315 -5.52 4.47 -5.04
C GLU A 315 -6.91 4.39 -5.68
N GLN A 316 -7.24 3.25 -6.31
CA GLN A 316 -8.58 3.00 -6.85
C GLN A 316 -9.63 2.94 -5.74
N LEU A 317 -9.35 2.25 -4.62
CA LEU A 317 -10.25 2.22 -3.46
C LEU A 317 -10.45 3.61 -2.84
N ASP A 318 -9.38 4.41 -2.73
CA ASP A 318 -9.44 5.77 -2.20
C ASP A 318 -10.28 6.70 -3.09
N SER A 319 -10.06 6.62 -4.41
CA SER A 319 -10.86 7.33 -5.42
C SER A 319 -12.34 6.95 -5.37
N LEU A 320 -12.64 5.64 -5.25
CA LEU A 320 -14.01 5.15 -5.08
C LEU A 320 -14.62 5.56 -3.74
N THR A 321 -13.81 5.67 -2.67
CA THR A 321 -14.26 6.16 -1.36
C THR A 321 -14.66 7.62 -1.45
N THR A 322 -13.83 8.45 -2.09
CA THR A 322 -14.13 9.86 -2.35
C THR A 322 -15.41 10.01 -3.19
N THR A 323 -15.58 9.15 -4.19
CA THR A 323 -16.79 9.14 -5.02
C THR A 323 -18.02 8.70 -4.24
N ALA A 324 -17.90 7.68 -3.39
CA ALA A 324 -18.96 7.23 -2.51
C ALA A 324 -19.38 8.33 -1.54
N HIS A 325 -18.43 9.11 -1.02
CA HIS A 325 -18.71 10.27 -0.19
C HIS A 325 -19.52 11.33 -0.96
N HIS A 326 -19.08 11.71 -2.16
CA HIS A 326 -19.81 12.68 -3.00
C HIS A 326 -21.22 12.22 -3.37
N LEU A 327 -21.40 10.93 -3.70
CA LEU A 327 -22.69 10.32 -3.97
C LEU A 327 -23.70 10.49 -2.82
N VAL A 328 -23.20 10.36 -1.59
CA VAL A 328 -24.01 10.47 -0.38
C VAL A 328 -24.41 11.91 -0.08
N GLU A 329 -23.51 12.86 -0.38
CA GLU A 329 -23.78 14.27 -0.20
C GLU A 329 -24.70 14.86 -1.28
N GLN A 330 -24.56 14.39 -2.52
CA GLN A 330 -25.22 14.94 -3.70
C GLN A 330 -25.75 13.85 -4.65
N PRO A 331 -26.76 13.06 -4.25
CA PRO A 331 -27.24 11.94 -5.05
C PRO A 331 -27.91 12.35 -6.38
N ALA A 332 -28.41 13.59 -6.47
CA ALA A 332 -29.12 14.09 -7.65
C ALA A 332 -28.19 14.61 -8.77
N THR A 333 -26.87 14.67 -8.54
CA THR A 333 -25.93 15.34 -9.47
C THR A 333 -25.09 14.39 -10.31
N ILE A 334 -25.22 13.07 -10.13
CA ILE A 334 -24.37 12.10 -10.84
C ILE A 334 -25.00 11.79 -12.19
N ASP A 335 -24.36 12.26 -13.25
CA ASP A 335 -24.75 11.97 -14.63
C ASP A 335 -24.28 10.57 -15.09
N ASP A 336 -24.68 10.19 -16.30
CA ASP A 336 -24.32 8.87 -16.85
C ASP A 336 -22.81 8.73 -17.08
N ALA A 337 -22.10 9.81 -17.41
CA ALA A 337 -20.66 9.77 -17.64
C ALA A 337 -19.87 9.49 -16.34
N ALA A 338 -20.31 10.08 -15.22
CA ALA A 338 -19.75 9.77 -13.91
C ALA A 338 -20.01 8.30 -13.51
N TRP A 339 -21.18 7.75 -13.85
CA TRP A 339 -21.47 6.34 -13.63
C TRP A 339 -20.61 5.40 -14.49
N ASP A 340 -20.38 5.74 -15.76
CA ASP A 340 -19.50 4.97 -16.64
C ASP A 340 -18.06 4.94 -16.08
N TRP A 341 -17.57 6.10 -15.60
CA TRP A 341 -16.27 6.15 -14.92
C TRP A 341 -16.22 5.28 -13.65
N VAL A 342 -17.28 5.28 -12.82
CA VAL A 342 -17.36 4.38 -11.64
C VAL A 342 -17.27 2.92 -12.07
N GLN A 343 -17.96 2.52 -13.13
CA GLN A 343 -17.93 1.14 -13.62
C GLN A 343 -16.55 0.73 -14.15
N ASP A 344 -15.86 1.65 -14.85
CA ASP A 344 -14.49 1.45 -15.29
C ASP A 344 -13.53 1.28 -14.10
N GLN A 345 -13.69 2.10 -13.04
CA GLN A 345 -12.91 1.96 -11.81
C GLN A 345 -13.18 0.62 -11.10
N LEU A 346 -14.45 0.20 -10.98
CA LEU A 346 -14.80 -1.08 -10.36
C LEU A 346 -14.30 -2.29 -11.15
N THR A 347 -14.29 -2.20 -12.48
CA THR A 347 -13.71 -3.24 -13.34
C THR A 347 -12.20 -3.30 -13.18
N GLY A 348 -11.52 -2.15 -13.26
CA GLY A 348 -10.08 -2.07 -13.03
C GLY A 348 -9.66 -2.52 -11.61
N LEU A 349 -10.49 -2.25 -10.61
CA LEU A 349 -10.28 -2.70 -9.23
C LEU A 349 -10.34 -4.23 -9.13
N ARG A 350 -11.37 -4.85 -9.72
CA ARG A 350 -11.53 -6.32 -9.78
C ARG A 350 -10.37 -7.00 -10.49
N ASP A 351 -9.97 -6.49 -11.66
CA ASP A 351 -8.87 -7.04 -12.46
C ASP A 351 -7.54 -6.97 -11.69
N THR A 352 -7.30 -5.85 -11.00
CA THR A 352 -6.12 -5.67 -10.15
C THR A 352 -6.16 -6.64 -8.97
N ARG A 353 -7.33 -6.81 -8.33
CA ARG A 353 -7.50 -7.75 -7.22
C ARG A 353 -7.29 -9.19 -7.66
N GLU A 354 -7.85 -9.61 -8.79
CA GLU A 354 -7.67 -10.96 -9.33
C GLU A 354 -6.20 -11.25 -9.61
N SER A 355 -5.47 -10.28 -10.16
CA SER A 355 -4.04 -10.38 -10.42
C SER A 355 -3.24 -10.58 -9.12
N LEU A 356 -3.56 -9.83 -8.06
CA LEU A 356 -2.92 -9.95 -6.74
C LEU A 356 -3.26 -11.28 -6.05
N ASP A 357 -4.53 -11.71 -6.11
CA ASP A 357 -4.98 -12.98 -5.52
C ASP A 357 -4.35 -14.18 -6.24
N ALA A 358 -4.27 -14.17 -7.57
CA ALA A 358 -3.66 -15.22 -8.37
C ALA A 358 -2.20 -15.46 -7.97
N VAL A 359 -1.44 -14.39 -7.75
CA VAL A 359 -0.04 -14.47 -7.31
C VAL A 359 0.06 -14.98 -5.87
N SER A 360 -0.85 -14.57 -4.99
CA SER A 360 -0.87 -15.02 -3.60
C SER A 360 -1.10 -16.53 -3.45
N VAL A 361 -1.80 -17.16 -4.41
CA VAL A 361 -2.12 -18.60 -4.40
C VAL A 361 -1.08 -19.44 -5.13
N GLN A 362 -0.54 -18.96 -6.26
CA GLN A 362 0.30 -19.76 -7.15
C GLN A 362 1.76 -19.92 -6.68
N ASN A 363 2.18 -19.21 -5.62
CA ASN A 363 3.53 -19.28 -5.06
C ASN A 363 4.65 -19.10 -6.11
N ARG A 364 4.50 -18.10 -6.99
CA ARG A 364 5.48 -17.78 -8.06
C ARG A 364 6.73 -17.09 -7.50
N GLY A 365 7.48 -17.78 -6.64
CA GLY A 365 8.74 -17.29 -6.06
C GLY A 365 8.59 -16.32 -4.89
N LEU A 366 7.39 -16.16 -4.34
CA LEU A 366 7.14 -15.42 -3.10
C LEU A 366 7.36 -16.32 -1.88
N LEU A 367 8.00 -15.81 -0.84
CA LEU A 367 8.07 -16.53 0.44
C LEU A 367 6.68 -16.64 1.08
N GLU A 368 6.48 -17.66 1.91
CA GLU A 368 5.21 -17.84 2.65
C GLU A 368 4.84 -16.59 3.47
N ILE A 369 5.83 -15.96 4.12
CA ILE A 369 5.60 -14.72 4.87
C ILE A 369 5.19 -13.54 3.98
N GLU A 370 5.65 -13.50 2.73
CA GLU A 370 5.24 -12.48 1.74
C GLU A 370 3.80 -12.73 1.28
N GLN A 371 3.42 -13.99 1.04
CA GLN A 371 2.04 -14.35 0.69
C GLN A 371 1.07 -14.08 1.85
N ILE A 372 1.48 -14.35 3.09
CA ILE A 372 0.71 -13.99 4.28
C ILE A 372 0.56 -12.48 4.35
N ARG A 373 1.65 -11.72 4.17
CA ARG A 373 1.63 -10.26 4.24
C ARG A 373 0.77 -9.63 3.16
N LEU A 374 0.88 -10.10 1.91
CA LEU A 374 0.06 -9.65 0.79
C LEU A 374 -1.43 -9.88 1.06
N ARG A 375 -1.83 -11.08 1.48
CA ARG A 375 -3.23 -11.38 1.83
C ARG A 375 -3.72 -10.53 3.01
N GLN A 376 -2.88 -10.31 4.01
CA GLN A 376 -3.21 -9.43 5.12
C GLN A 376 -3.40 -7.98 4.68
N ALA A 377 -2.53 -7.48 3.80
CA ALA A 377 -2.62 -6.14 3.24
C ALA A 377 -3.93 -5.94 2.49
N LEU A 378 -4.20 -6.84 1.54
CA LEU A 378 -5.45 -6.91 0.78
C LEU A 378 -6.68 -6.94 1.69
N HIS A 379 -6.72 -7.84 2.67
CA HIS A 379 -7.85 -7.95 3.60
C HIS A 379 -8.12 -6.66 4.37
N VAL A 380 -7.10 -5.88 4.73
CA VAL A 380 -7.29 -4.63 5.49
C VAL A 380 -7.72 -3.47 4.59
N CYS A 381 -7.23 -3.43 3.33
CA CYS A 381 -7.82 -2.56 2.32
C CYS A 381 -9.32 -2.84 2.15
N ASP A 382 -9.72 -4.12 2.10
CA ASP A 382 -11.12 -4.53 1.96
C ASP A 382 -11.99 -4.13 3.17
N LEU A 383 -11.37 -3.93 4.34
CA LEU A 383 -12.01 -3.42 5.55
C LEU A 383 -12.07 -1.88 5.61
N GLY A 384 -11.57 -1.19 4.59
CA GLY A 384 -11.59 0.27 4.48
C GLY A 384 -10.37 0.97 5.09
N ASP A 385 -9.33 0.24 5.50
CA ASP A 385 -8.05 0.82 5.89
C ASP A 385 -7.08 0.75 4.70
N ILE A 386 -7.10 1.83 3.92
CA ILE A 386 -6.29 2.02 2.72
C ILE A 386 -4.84 2.41 3.03
N TYR A 387 -4.49 2.65 4.30
CA TYR A 387 -3.14 3.07 4.74
C TYR A 387 -2.31 1.87 5.19
N VAL A 388 -2.26 0.83 4.35
CA VAL A 388 -1.43 -0.34 4.62
C VAL A 388 0.05 0.00 4.47
N ASP A 389 0.85 -0.41 5.46
CA ASP A 389 2.32 -0.31 5.42
C ASP A 389 2.90 -0.92 4.14
N ASP A 390 3.65 -0.09 3.42
CA ASP A 390 4.28 -0.34 2.13
C ASP A 390 5.31 -1.48 2.13
N ALA A 391 5.75 -1.93 3.31
CA ALA A 391 6.67 -3.05 3.48
C ALA A 391 5.95 -4.40 3.30
N VAL A 392 5.58 -4.71 2.05
CA VAL A 392 4.80 -5.90 1.71
C VAL A 392 5.69 -7.06 1.29
N PHE A 393 6.91 -6.82 0.82
CA PHE A 393 7.86 -7.86 0.41
C PHE A 393 9.19 -7.74 1.16
N VAL A 394 9.90 -8.87 1.30
CA VAL A 394 11.14 -8.95 2.09
C VAL A 394 12.41 -9.03 1.24
N GLY A 395 12.24 -8.94 -0.08
CA GLY A 395 13.34 -8.87 -1.03
C GLY A 395 14.23 -7.66 -0.75
N SER A 396 15.56 -7.86 -0.86
CA SER A 396 16.51 -6.79 -0.52
C SER A 396 16.46 -5.65 -1.53
N LEU A 397 16.15 -5.93 -2.81
CA LEU A 397 15.99 -4.88 -3.82
C LEU A 397 14.69 -4.11 -3.59
N TYR A 398 13.60 -4.81 -3.26
CA TYR A 398 12.33 -4.20 -2.89
C TYR A 398 12.48 -3.30 -1.65
N GLN A 399 13.11 -3.81 -0.59
CA GLN A 399 13.37 -3.05 0.63
C GLN A 399 14.25 -1.82 0.37
N ARG A 400 15.28 -1.95 -0.48
CA ARG A 400 16.09 -0.81 -0.94
C ARG A 400 15.22 0.24 -1.63
N GLY A 401 14.38 -0.16 -2.59
CA GLY A 401 13.49 0.76 -3.31
C GLY A 401 12.50 1.46 -2.36
N ARG A 402 11.99 0.74 -1.35
CA ARG A 402 11.12 1.31 -0.31
C ARG A 402 11.84 2.27 0.62
N ASP A 403 13.03 1.95 1.10
CA ASP A 403 13.85 2.87 1.90
C ASP A 403 14.15 4.15 1.09
N GLN A 404 14.55 3.99 -0.18
CA GLN A 404 14.80 5.13 -1.07
C GLN A 404 13.55 5.98 -1.27
N LYS A 405 12.38 5.37 -1.53
CA LYS A 405 11.11 6.11 -1.66
C LYS A 405 10.75 6.85 -0.37
N ARG A 406 10.90 6.21 0.81
CA ARG A 406 10.61 6.83 2.11
C ARG A 406 11.51 8.03 2.38
N LEU A 407 12.81 7.91 2.09
CA LEU A 407 13.77 9.00 2.24
C LEU A 407 13.52 10.13 1.24
N SER A 408 13.20 9.80 -0.02
CA SER A 408 12.78 10.77 -1.03
C SER A 408 11.55 11.55 -0.60
N GLN A 409 10.47 10.87 -0.20
CA GLN A 409 9.25 11.51 0.28
C GLN A 409 9.53 12.41 1.48
N ARG A 410 10.34 11.94 2.43
CA ARG A 410 10.75 12.76 3.58
C ARG A 410 11.48 14.02 3.13
N GLY A 411 12.35 13.92 2.12
CA GLY A 411 13.02 15.06 1.50
C GLY A 411 12.04 16.04 0.84
N GLU A 412 11.00 15.55 0.16
CA GLU A 412 9.93 16.37 -0.44
C GLU A 412 9.09 17.07 0.64
N ASP A 413 8.61 16.34 1.64
CA ASP A 413 7.82 16.89 2.76
C ASP A 413 8.61 18.00 3.49
N TRP A 414 9.92 17.79 3.66
CA TRP A 414 10.81 18.81 4.23
C TRP A 414 11.00 20.01 3.31
N ALA A 415 11.13 19.78 2.01
CA ALA A 415 11.29 20.85 1.03
C ALA A 415 10.03 21.73 0.96
N GLU A 416 8.84 21.13 1.00
CA GLU A 416 7.56 21.82 1.06
C GLU A 416 7.45 22.68 2.34
N LEU A 417 7.66 22.08 3.51
CA LEU A 417 7.64 22.82 4.79
C LEU A 417 8.68 23.96 4.81
N SER A 418 9.88 23.71 4.28
CA SER A 418 10.94 24.71 4.23
C SER A 418 10.63 25.85 3.24
N ALA A 419 10.00 25.54 2.11
CA ALA A 419 9.55 26.54 1.15
C ALA A 419 8.50 27.45 1.77
N ALA A 420 7.51 26.89 2.47
CA ALA A 420 6.51 27.65 3.22
C ALA A 420 7.16 28.55 4.28
N LEU A 421 8.13 28.05 5.06
CA LEU A 421 8.83 28.84 6.08
C LEU A 421 9.64 30.01 5.48
N ILE A 422 10.28 29.81 4.33
CA ILE A 422 11.00 30.88 3.63
C ILE A 422 10.02 31.92 3.09
N ASN A 423 8.92 31.47 2.48
CA ASN A 423 7.87 32.35 1.96
C ASN A 423 7.24 33.19 3.07
N ASP A 424 6.88 32.58 4.20
CA ASP A 424 6.35 33.27 5.38
C ASP A 424 7.33 34.29 5.93
N ALA A 425 8.63 33.96 5.99
CA ALA A 425 9.66 34.89 6.44
C ALA A 425 9.80 36.10 5.49
N LEU A 426 9.68 35.88 4.17
CA LEU A 426 9.70 36.94 3.16
C LEU A 426 8.45 37.83 3.25
N LEU A 427 7.27 37.22 3.41
CA LEU A 427 6.00 37.94 3.57
C LEU A 427 6.00 38.80 4.83
N GLU A 428 6.46 38.26 5.96
CA GLU A 428 6.57 39.02 7.21
C GLU A 428 7.58 40.16 7.10
N ALA A 429 8.73 39.90 6.47
CA ALA A 429 9.73 40.92 6.18
C ALA A 429 9.22 42.06 5.29
N GLY A 430 8.27 41.78 4.39
CA GLY A 430 7.62 42.78 3.54
C GLY A 430 6.61 43.68 4.25
N LYS A 431 5.90 43.16 5.27
CA LYS A 431 4.87 43.92 6.02
C LYS A 431 5.43 45.15 6.72
N ASP A 432 6.67 45.08 7.18
CA ASP A 432 7.36 46.19 7.87
C ASP A 432 7.55 47.44 6.98
N HIS A 433 7.39 47.33 5.66
CA HIS A 433 7.61 48.42 4.71
C HIS A 433 6.36 49.20 4.26
N GLY A 434 5.18 48.89 4.82
CA GLY A 434 3.97 49.68 4.60
C GLY A 434 3.37 49.53 3.20
N ASP A 435 2.26 48.81 3.10
CA ASP A 435 1.39 48.65 1.93
C ASP A 435 1.87 47.82 0.73
N LEU A 436 3.05 47.19 0.79
CA LEU A 436 3.34 46.06 -0.09
C LEU A 436 2.73 44.81 0.52
N ALA A 437 1.43 44.60 0.28
CA ALA A 437 1.03 43.23 0.00
C ALA A 437 1.93 42.80 -1.16
N LEU A 438 2.92 41.96 -0.89
CA LEU A 438 3.63 41.20 -1.91
C LEU A 438 2.55 40.29 -2.53
N ASP A 439 1.69 40.87 -3.36
CA ASP A 439 0.94 40.09 -4.34
C ASP A 439 2.03 39.53 -5.25
N PHE A 440 2.46 38.30 -4.94
CA PHE A 440 3.32 37.49 -5.79
C PHE A 440 2.68 37.21 -7.18
N GLU A 441 1.54 37.83 -7.49
CA GLU A 441 0.97 38.00 -8.84
C GLU A 441 1.73 39.05 -9.70
N GLY A 442 2.89 39.54 -9.24
CA GLY A 442 3.80 40.38 -10.02
C GLY A 442 4.32 39.70 -11.30
N PRO A 443 4.90 40.48 -12.24
CA PRO A 443 5.26 40.03 -13.60
C PRO A 443 6.12 38.76 -13.61
N ASP A 444 6.06 37.99 -14.71
CA ASP A 444 6.79 36.73 -14.99
C ASP A 444 8.28 36.69 -14.53
N GLU A 445 8.90 37.83 -14.24
CA GLU A 445 10.24 37.97 -13.66
C GLU A 445 10.42 37.32 -12.26
N TYR A 446 9.34 37.05 -11.50
CA TYR A 446 9.41 36.31 -10.22
C TYR A 446 8.94 34.85 -10.30
N ALA A 447 8.59 34.34 -11.48
CA ALA A 447 8.18 32.93 -11.68
C ALA A 447 9.27 31.92 -11.25
N ASP A 448 10.54 32.35 -11.22
CA ASP A 448 11.67 31.55 -10.74
C ASP A 448 11.72 31.36 -9.21
N LEU A 449 10.79 31.97 -8.46
CA LEU A 449 10.81 32.04 -6.99
C LEU A 449 9.43 31.88 -6.34
N ASP A 450 8.44 31.35 -7.06
CA ASP A 450 7.23 30.86 -6.41
C ASP A 450 7.57 29.74 -5.39
N GLU A 451 6.63 29.47 -4.49
CA GLU A 451 6.78 28.43 -3.45
C GLU A 451 7.20 27.09 -4.07
N TRP A 452 6.66 26.78 -5.26
CA TRP A 452 7.01 25.60 -6.05
C TRP A 452 8.48 25.57 -6.46
N SER A 453 9.04 26.67 -6.97
CA SER A 453 10.44 26.74 -7.41
C SER A 453 11.43 26.68 -6.25
N ILE A 454 11.08 27.23 -5.08
CA ILE A 454 11.84 27.04 -3.84
C ILE A 454 11.81 25.57 -3.43
N MET A 455 10.62 24.97 -3.40
CA MET A 455 10.39 23.56 -3.08
C MET A 455 11.19 22.63 -4.01
N VAL A 456 11.15 22.86 -5.32
CA VAL A 456 11.90 22.05 -6.32
C VAL A 456 13.41 22.11 -6.05
N ARG A 457 13.98 23.29 -5.79
CA ARG A 457 15.43 23.41 -5.51
C ARG A 457 15.80 22.74 -4.19
N LEU A 458 15.01 22.92 -3.14
CA LEU A 458 15.24 22.25 -1.85
C LEU A 458 15.09 20.74 -1.96
N SER A 459 14.12 20.26 -2.74
CA SER A 459 13.95 18.84 -3.03
C SER A 459 15.15 18.28 -3.76
N ARG A 460 15.70 18.94 -4.80
CA ARG A 460 16.93 18.50 -5.48
C ARG A 460 18.11 18.35 -4.51
N ILE A 461 18.26 19.30 -3.58
CA ILE A 461 19.30 19.25 -2.55
C ILE A 461 19.07 18.08 -1.59
N ALA A 462 17.83 17.90 -1.10
CA ALA A 462 17.44 16.80 -0.22
C ALA A 462 17.56 15.41 -0.88
N HIS A 463 17.49 15.35 -2.21
CA HIS A 463 17.69 14.13 -2.99
C HIS A 463 19.17 13.82 -3.30
N GLY A 464 20.10 14.67 -2.86
CA GLY A 464 21.53 14.53 -3.14
C GLY A 464 21.83 14.61 -4.64
N ASP A 465 21.12 15.47 -5.38
CA ASP A 465 21.39 15.73 -6.80
C ASP A 465 22.86 16.17 -6.97
N PRO A 466 23.59 15.68 -8.00
CA PRO A 466 24.91 16.19 -8.35
C PRO A 466 25.01 17.72 -8.44
N ASP A 467 23.93 18.40 -8.81
CA ASP A 467 23.84 19.86 -8.91
C ASP A 467 23.34 20.53 -7.61
N SER A 468 23.34 19.84 -6.48
CA SER A 468 22.83 20.36 -5.19
C SER A 468 23.57 21.62 -4.70
N GLU A 469 24.88 21.72 -4.96
CA GLU A 469 25.65 22.94 -4.67
C GLU A 469 25.20 24.12 -5.53
N GLN A 470 25.01 23.89 -6.83
CA GLN A 470 24.49 24.90 -7.75
C GLN A 470 23.07 25.33 -7.36
N SER A 471 22.19 24.37 -7.09
CA SER A 471 20.81 24.62 -6.64
C SER A 471 20.77 25.44 -5.33
N SER A 472 21.72 25.19 -4.41
CA SER A 472 21.88 25.98 -3.18
C SER A 472 22.27 27.43 -3.50
N HIS A 473 23.27 27.63 -4.36
CA HIS A 473 23.73 28.97 -4.73
C HIS A 473 22.67 29.76 -5.48
N GLU A 474 21.94 29.11 -6.38
CA GLU A 474 20.83 29.70 -7.11
C GLU A 474 19.73 30.16 -6.15
N LEU A 475 19.35 29.32 -5.18
CA LEU A 475 18.33 29.68 -4.19
C LEU A 475 18.77 30.86 -3.32
N VAL A 476 20.02 30.88 -2.85
CA VAL A 476 20.57 32.01 -2.08
C VAL A 476 20.56 33.30 -2.90
N ALA A 477 21.07 33.26 -4.13
CA ALA A 477 21.08 34.41 -5.01
C ALA A 477 19.66 34.92 -5.30
N ALA A 478 18.71 34.01 -5.45
CA ALA A 478 17.32 34.32 -5.73
C ALA A 478 16.65 35.02 -4.53
N VAL A 479 16.84 34.52 -3.30
CA VAL A 479 16.36 35.19 -2.07
C VAL A 479 17.06 36.53 -1.83
N ASP A 480 18.37 36.62 -2.07
CA ASP A 480 19.12 37.87 -1.92
C ASP A 480 18.66 38.97 -2.90
N ARG A 481 18.22 38.60 -4.11
CA ARG A 481 17.59 39.54 -5.05
C ARG A 481 16.29 40.11 -4.50
N ILE A 482 15.39 39.28 -3.95
CA ILE A 482 14.14 39.75 -3.32
C ILE A 482 14.44 40.72 -2.17
N ILE A 483 15.40 40.37 -1.31
CA ILE A 483 15.81 41.24 -0.20
C ILE A 483 16.27 42.61 -0.72
N ALA A 484 17.05 42.63 -1.81
CA ALA A 484 17.55 43.85 -2.41
C ALA A 484 16.43 44.68 -3.11
N ASP A 485 15.57 44.03 -3.89
CA ASP A 485 14.52 44.67 -4.68
C ASP A 485 13.43 45.30 -3.82
N HIS A 486 13.12 44.67 -2.67
CA HIS A 486 12.09 45.16 -1.73
C HIS A 486 12.66 45.96 -0.56
N ALA A 487 13.96 46.30 -0.60
CA ALA A 487 14.65 47.08 0.42
C ALA A 487 14.43 46.58 1.86
N ILE A 488 14.32 45.26 2.05
CA ILE A 488 13.98 44.62 3.33
C ILE A 488 14.91 45.10 4.45
N SER A 489 14.36 45.34 5.65
CA SER A 489 15.14 45.83 6.79
C SER A 489 16.31 44.90 7.13
N GLU A 490 17.38 45.41 7.74
CA GLU A 490 18.55 44.59 8.09
C GLU A 490 18.18 43.44 9.06
N GLN A 491 17.27 43.71 10.00
CA GLN A 491 16.78 42.71 10.95
C GLN A 491 15.95 41.62 10.25
N ALA A 492 15.05 41.99 9.35
CA ALA A 492 14.25 41.04 8.59
C ALA A 492 15.10 40.25 7.58
N THR A 493 16.09 40.89 6.96
CA THR A 493 17.12 40.25 6.12
C THR A 493 17.86 39.17 6.90
N ALA A 494 18.28 39.45 8.13
CA ALA A 494 18.96 38.48 8.97
C ALA A 494 18.05 37.28 9.33
N LEU A 495 16.75 37.52 9.57
CA LEU A 495 15.76 36.47 9.83
C LEU A 495 15.58 35.56 8.60
N VAL A 496 15.31 36.15 7.42
CA VAL A 496 15.11 35.40 6.16
C VAL A 496 16.34 34.57 5.82
N ARG A 497 17.55 35.16 5.89
CA ARG A 497 18.80 34.43 5.64
C ARG A 497 19.03 33.33 6.67
N GLY A 498 18.70 33.58 7.94
CA GLY A 498 18.77 32.57 9.00
C GLY A 498 17.89 31.36 8.70
N GLN A 499 16.63 31.59 8.30
CA GLN A 499 15.71 30.53 7.91
C GLN A 499 16.19 29.78 6.67
N LEU A 500 16.60 30.51 5.62
CA LEU A 500 17.14 29.91 4.40
C LEU A 500 18.35 29.02 4.67
N HIS A 501 19.33 29.52 5.43
CA HIS A 501 20.52 28.73 5.78
C HIS A 501 20.18 27.52 6.65
N GLY A 502 19.21 27.66 7.56
CA GLY A 502 18.63 26.55 8.29
C GLY A 502 18.12 25.48 7.32
N CYS A 503 17.15 25.84 6.47
CA CYS A 503 16.52 24.96 5.48
C CYS A 503 17.55 24.27 4.57
N LEU A 504 18.52 25.03 4.04
CA LEU A 504 19.62 24.46 3.24
C LEU A 504 20.48 23.47 4.02
N GLY A 505 20.76 23.74 5.30
CA GLY A 505 21.49 22.83 6.17
C GLY A 505 20.75 21.50 6.39
N TRP A 506 19.43 21.56 6.61
CA TRP A 506 18.58 20.38 6.73
C TRP A 506 18.50 19.59 5.43
N ALA A 507 18.24 20.26 4.29
CA ALA A 507 18.19 19.61 2.99
C ALA A 507 19.51 18.90 2.65
N ARG A 508 20.66 19.51 2.94
CA ARG A 508 21.97 18.86 2.75
C ARG A 508 22.16 17.64 3.65
N ALA A 509 21.79 17.75 4.92
CA ALA A 509 21.88 16.61 5.85
C ALA A 509 21.01 15.43 5.40
N GLU A 510 19.84 15.71 4.82
CA GLU A 510 18.97 14.69 4.24
C GLU A 510 19.56 14.06 2.98
N GLY A 511 20.12 14.88 2.07
CA GLY A 511 20.83 14.40 0.89
C GLY A 511 22.04 13.53 1.22
N ASP A 512 22.83 13.93 2.23
CA ASP A 512 23.95 13.14 2.75
C ASP A 512 23.46 11.81 3.33
N HIS A 513 22.37 11.82 4.10
CA HIS A 513 21.79 10.61 4.67
C HIS A 513 21.30 9.65 3.58
N LEU A 514 20.60 10.15 2.56
CA LEU A 514 20.17 9.35 1.40
C LEU A 514 21.36 8.73 0.68
N GLN A 515 22.46 9.48 0.51
CA GLN A 515 23.67 8.97 -0.13
C GLN A 515 24.39 7.90 0.70
N VAL A 516 24.43 8.05 2.03
CA VAL A 516 24.92 7.02 2.96
C VAL A 516 24.06 5.76 2.84
N CYS A 517 22.73 5.89 2.82
CA CYS A 517 21.82 4.76 2.64
C CYS A 517 22.02 4.06 1.28
N ARG A 518 22.17 4.82 0.19
CA ARG A 518 22.46 4.28 -1.16
C ARG A 518 23.76 3.47 -1.20
N THR A 519 24.80 4.01 -0.58
CA THR A 519 26.11 3.35 -0.47
C THR A 519 26.00 2.09 0.37
N GLY A 520 25.39 2.17 1.55
CA GLY A 520 25.20 1.04 2.45
C GLY A 520 24.39 -0.10 1.81
N TRP A 521 23.34 0.21 1.03
CA TRP A 521 22.60 -0.81 0.29
C TRP A 521 23.46 -1.50 -0.77
N THR A 522 24.30 -0.74 -1.48
CA THR A 522 25.22 -1.28 -2.49
C THR A 522 26.24 -2.23 -1.85
N GLU A 523 26.85 -1.82 -0.73
CA GLU A 523 27.78 -2.65 0.05
C GLU A 523 27.10 -3.91 0.59
N ARG A 524 25.88 -3.77 1.13
CA ARG A 524 25.10 -4.89 1.64
C ARG A 524 24.77 -5.90 0.55
N LEU A 525 24.28 -5.46 -0.60
CA LEU A 525 23.97 -6.34 -1.73
C LEU A 525 25.23 -7.06 -2.23
N SER A 526 26.34 -6.35 -2.35
CA SER A 526 27.63 -6.94 -2.72
C SER A 526 28.07 -8.01 -1.72
N THR A 527 27.97 -7.72 -0.42
CA THR A 527 28.32 -8.64 0.67
C THR A 527 27.45 -9.89 0.64
N VAL A 528 26.13 -9.73 0.45
CA VAL A 528 25.17 -10.84 0.37
C VAL A 528 25.46 -11.73 -0.84
N CYS A 529 25.69 -11.15 -2.02
CA CYS A 529 26.04 -11.89 -3.23
C CYS A 529 27.39 -12.63 -3.07
N ALA A 530 28.40 -11.99 -2.49
CA ALA A 530 29.70 -12.62 -2.24
C ALA A 530 29.59 -13.79 -1.25
N ALA A 531 28.84 -13.63 -0.16
CA ALA A 531 28.60 -14.69 0.82
C ALA A 531 27.81 -15.86 0.22
N ARG A 532 26.81 -15.57 -0.63
CA ARG A 532 26.08 -16.58 -1.40
C ARG A 532 27.03 -17.36 -2.32
N ASP A 533 27.84 -16.67 -3.11
CA ASP A 533 28.73 -17.30 -4.10
C ASP A 533 29.83 -18.14 -3.43
N ALA A 534 30.23 -17.77 -2.20
CA ALA A 534 31.11 -18.55 -1.35
C ALA A 534 30.43 -19.73 -0.62
N GLY A 535 29.10 -19.90 -0.76
CA GLY A 535 28.32 -20.93 -0.07
C GLY A 535 28.17 -20.70 1.44
N GLN A 536 28.37 -19.47 1.92
CA GLN A 536 28.32 -19.10 3.34
C GLN A 536 26.93 -18.64 3.79
N LEU A 537 26.06 -18.27 2.84
CA LEU A 537 24.71 -17.80 3.11
C LEU A 537 23.67 -18.74 2.51
N HIS A 538 22.76 -19.23 3.36
CA HIS A 538 21.61 -20.02 2.97
C HIS A 538 20.33 -19.23 3.24
N PHE A 539 19.56 -18.92 2.19
CA PHE A 539 18.28 -18.20 2.27
C PHE A 539 17.10 -19.07 2.76
N GLY A 540 17.39 -20.25 3.31
CA GLY A 540 16.40 -21.27 3.70
C GLY A 540 15.78 -21.11 5.10
N LEU A 541 16.11 -20.04 5.83
CA LEU A 541 15.59 -19.79 7.20
C LEU A 541 14.07 -19.88 7.28
N LEU A 542 13.39 -19.46 6.22
CA LEU A 542 11.93 -19.44 6.08
C LEU A 542 11.40 -20.38 4.99
N ALA A 543 12.27 -21.19 4.36
CA ALA A 543 11.79 -22.17 3.40
C ALA A 543 10.95 -23.22 4.15
N PRO A 544 9.79 -23.63 3.62
CA PRO A 544 9.17 -24.86 4.06
C PRO A 544 10.19 -25.98 3.79
N GLU A 545 10.44 -26.87 4.75
CA GLU A 545 11.09 -28.12 4.38
C GLU A 545 10.24 -28.74 3.26
N PRO A 546 10.84 -29.28 2.19
CA PRO A 546 10.07 -30.05 1.24
C PRO A 546 9.41 -31.18 2.02
N ILE A 547 8.11 -31.06 2.26
CA ILE A 547 7.30 -32.16 2.75
C ILE A 547 7.39 -33.18 1.62
N HIS A 548 8.29 -34.14 1.76
CA HIS A 548 8.20 -35.37 1.00
C HIS A 548 6.86 -35.98 1.41
N LEU A 549 5.82 -35.70 0.62
CA LEU A 549 4.58 -36.46 0.64
C LEU A 549 4.96 -37.88 0.21
N GLN A 550 5.51 -38.65 1.14
CA GLN A 550 5.40 -40.09 1.08
C GLN A 550 3.90 -40.35 1.09
N SER A 551 3.39 -40.77 -0.06
CA SER A 551 2.05 -41.27 -0.25
C SER A 551 1.76 -42.31 0.82
N SER A 552 1.14 -41.87 1.91
CA SER A 552 0.61 -42.78 2.92
C SER A 552 -0.57 -43.53 2.29
N PRO A 553 -0.59 -44.86 2.37
CA PRO A 553 -1.69 -45.66 1.85
C PRO A 553 -2.97 -45.36 2.64
N GLY A 554 -4.10 -45.40 1.92
CA GLY A 554 -5.39 -44.85 2.32
C GLY A 554 -5.85 -45.11 3.75
N ILE A 555 -6.43 -44.08 4.35
CA ILE A 555 -7.22 -44.16 5.57
C ILE A 555 -8.65 -43.81 5.19
N GLU A 556 -9.55 -44.79 5.35
CA GLU A 556 -10.99 -44.66 5.19
C GLU A 556 -11.55 -43.59 6.15
N VAL A 557 -12.38 -42.71 5.60
CA VAL A 557 -13.07 -41.65 6.35
C VAL A 557 -14.19 -42.30 7.16
N GLY A 558 -13.93 -42.44 8.47
CA GLY A 558 -14.93 -42.82 9.47
C GLY A 558 -15.59 -41.59 10.08
N ASP A 559 -16.89 -41.50 9.88
CA ASP A 559 -17.87 -40.58 10.44
C ASP A 559 -17.73 -40.38 11.96
N ARG A 560 -17.71 -39.12 12.47
CA ARG A 560 -18.16 -38.74 13.84
C ARG A 560 -18.11 -37.24 14.16
N ASP A 561 -19.33 -36.71 14.34
CA ASP A 561 -19.82 -35.85 15.42
C ASP A 561 -18.96 -34.70 15.97
N GLN A 562 -19.34 -33.49 15.52
CA GLN A 562 -19.11 -32.23 16.22
C GLN A 562 -20.10 -32.09 17.39
N ARG A 563 -19.58 -31.88 18.61
CA ARG A 563 -20.29 -31.16 19.67
C ARG A 563 -19.32 -30.63 20.73
N SER A 564 -19.38 -29.31 20.93
CA SER A 564 -19.24 -28.59 22.20
C SER A 564 -17.93 -28.75 22.98
N ILE A 565 -17.19 -27.64 23.13
CA ILE A 565 -16.87 -27.03 24.44
C ILE A 565 -16.50 -25.56 24.18
N ILE A 566 -17.38 -24.65 24.61
CA ILE A 566 -17.09 -23.23 24.85
C ILE A 566 -17.05 -23.08 26.37
N GLY A 567 -16.02 -22.43 26.91
CA GLY A 567 -16.06 -21.89 28.26
C GLY A 567 -14.71 -21.80 28.95
N ALA A 568 -14.07 -20.64 28.88
CA ALA A 568 -13.35 -20.07 30.03
C ALA A 568 -13.12 -18.58 29.80
N ALA A 569 -13.57 -17.79 30.77
CA ALA A 569 -13.49 -16.35 30.86
C ALA A 569 -12.06 -15.84 31.09
N ILE A 570 -11.75 -14.66 30.55
CA ILE A 570 -10.64 -13.81 31.00
C ILE A 570 -11.21 -12.37 31.12
N PRO A 571 -11.16 -11.74 32.30
CA PRO A 571 -11.50 -10.33 32.46
C PRO A 571 -10.24 -9.47 32.30
N HIS A 572 -10.25 -8.41 31.49
CA HIS A 572 -9.31 -7.31 31.72
C HIS A 572 -9.83 -5.93 31.33
N GLU A 573 -9.58 -5.03 32.28
CA GLU A 573 -9.81 -3.60 32.36
C GLU A 573 -9.45 -2.79 31.10
N ILE A 574 -10.39 -1.93 30.73
CA ILE A 574 -10.20 -0.85 29.77
C ILE A 574 -9.44 0.27 30.48
N THR A 575 -8.18 0.47 30.11
CA THR A 575 -7.46 1.72 30.46
C THR A 575 -7.55 2.65 29.25
N ARG A 576 -8.37 3.69 29.38
CA ARG A 576 -8.43 4.81 28.42
C ARG A 576 -7.16 5.64 28.56
N HIS A 577 -6.40 5.80 27.47
CA HIS A 577 -5.52 6.95 27.30
C HIS A 577 -5.78 7.61 25.95
N SER A 578 -6.51 8.72 26.04
CA SER A 578 -6.51 9.82 25.09
C SER A 578 -5.22 10.61 25.23
N HIS A 579 -4.64 11.04 24.10
CA HIS A 579 -4.17 12.41 23.80
C HIS A 579 -3.16 12.37 22.65
N LEU A 580 -3.40 13.20 21.63
CA LEU A 580 -2.55 14.34 21.29
C LEU A 580 -3.33 15.30 20.39
N ASP A 581 -3.70 16.44 20.98
CA ASP A 581 -4.11 17.67 20.30
C ASP A 581 -2.85 18.54 20.15
N PRO A 582 -2.54 19.11 18.97
CA PRO A 582 -1.39 19.98 18.79
C PRO A 582 -1.82 21.45 18.64
N HIS A 583 -2.32 22.09 19.70
CA HIS A 583 -2.42 23.56 19.75
C HIS A 583 -2.35 24.08 21.20
N ALA A 584 -1.22 24.64 21.58
CA ALA A 584 -1.16 25.67 22.62
C ALA A 584 0.11 26.50 22.46
N SER A 585 -0.08 27.65 21.82
CA SER A 585 0.88 28.71 21.66
C SER A 585 1.32 29.31 23.00
N THR A 586 2.59 29.66 23.02
CA THR A 586 3.25 30.78 23.69
C THR A 586 2.31 31.94 24.04
N GLU A 587 2.24 32.34 25.32
CA GLU A 587 2.22 33.76 25.70
C GLU A 587 2.39 33.99 27.22
N GLN A 588 3.00 35.14 27.53
CA GLN A 588 3.12 35.83 28.82
C GLN A 588 4.30 35.52 29.74
N ALA A 589 5.42 36.18 29.42
CA ALA A 589 6.25 36.83 30.42
C ALA A 589 5.70 38.24 30.72
N ALA A 590 5.56 38.58 32.01
CA ALA A 590 6.04 39.80 32.68
C ALA A 590 5.17 40.18 33.90
N GLN A 591 5.77 40.21 35.10
CA GLN A 591 6.04 41.45 35.85
C GLN A 591 6.55 41.21 37.30
N THR A 592 7.73 41.81 37.56
CA THR A 592 8.18 42.52 38.79
C THR A 592 8.51 41.81 40.12
N ARG A 593 9.83 41.65 40.38
CA ARG A 593 10.73 42.18 41.48
C ARG A 593 10.34 42.02 42.99
N PRO A 594 11.27 42.26 43.96
CA PRO A 594 12.62 41.69 44.21
C PRO A 594 12.85 41.31 45.72
N GLY A 595 13.96 40.62 46.04
CA GLY A 595 14.53 40.59 47.42
C GLY A 595 15.67 39.57 47.54
N THR A 596 16.94 39.98 47.71
CA THR A 596 17.70 40.06 49.00
C THR A 596 17.48 38.82 49.87
N GLU A 597 18.46 38.02 50.31
CA GLU A 597 19.84 38.28 50.79
C GLU A 597 20.55 36.92 51.04
N GLN A 598 21.89 36.93 51.01
CA GLN A 598 22.86 36.20 51.88
C GLN A 598 22.58 34.72 52.28
N GLY A 599 23.52 33.77 52.24
CA GLY A 599 24.98 33.77 52.12
C GLY A 599 25.56 32.38 52.45
N ALA A 600 26.85 32.22 52.15
CA ALA A 600 27.85 31.31 52.73
C ALA A 600 27.56 29.79 52.91
N GLN A 601 28.21 28.97 52.07
CA GLN A 601 29.28 27.97 52.36
C GLN A 601 29.25 27.08 53.63
N PRO A 602 29.96 25.93 53.66
CA PRO A 602 31.00 25.45 52.72
C PRO A 602 30.63 24.26 51.82
#